data_AF-A0A7H8W992-F1
#
_entry.id   AF-A0A7H8W992-F1
#
_cell.length_a   1.000
_cell.length_b   1.000
_cell.length_c   1.000
_cell.angle_alpha   90.00
_cell.angle_beta   90.00
_cell.angle_gamma   90.00
#
_symmetry.space_group_name_H-M   'P 1'
#
loop_
_entity.id
_entity.type
_entity.pdbx_description
1 polymer ?
#
loop_
_entity_poly.entity_id
_entity_poly.type
_entity_poly.pdbx_seq_one_letter_code
_entity_poly.pdbx_strand_id
1 'polypeptide(L)'
;MENINIYKDVQLTENYQGSSYKNNLNDHIVSVLDYASMHNESKALKSKDLKFSKQLYWECLDVIYEKNYIKESEIQKSKNRKLKQNIYKSIIESLGDFFKMEDNLLVETIDFTVSNYMDNYKYQNVLVANNPFSFANNIFINNKLLYSFTDNKDEYSHLLKPNKKESELSKNLTIGVLGKGHRKDYSQAYIKDIYALRNLLINLLDEKKHDCRNPIKISDLNKNFRDLGIPESELTDSNIKNWIVQPLKRFTKIGSNKYGYFIIKTEEDLFESYESHYKKFLGLYKTLERHKYFAKSFNEYQKYTKHLSITKNDIFEID
;
A
#
# COMPACT_ATOMS: atom_id res chain seq x y z
N MET A 1 15.80 19.23 -14.38
CA MET A 1 16.73 18.20 -14.91
C MET A 1 17.77 17.88 -13.83
N GLU A 2 17.31 17.56 -12.62
CA GLU A 2 18.16 17.26 -11.47
C GLU A 2 18.04 15.76 -11.14
N ASN A 3 19.14 15.17 -10.65
CA ASN A 3 19.28 13.81 -10.14
C ASN A 3 19.51 12.64 -11.12
N ILE A 4 20.26 12.83 -12.21
CA ILE A 4 20.87 11.69 -12.93
C ILE A 4 21.97 11.00 -12.08
N ASN A 5 22.58 11.69 -11.12
CA ASN A 5 23.67 11.15 -10.29
C ASN A 5 23.21 10.27 -9.11
N ILE A 6 21.93 10.32 -8.70
CA ILE A 6 21.41 9.41 -7.65
C ILE A 6 21.35 7.96 -8.16
N TYR A 7 21.37 7.78 -9.48
CA TYR A 7 21.00 6.53 -10.15
C TYR A 7 22.18 5.78 -10.79
N LYS A 8 23.42 6.22 -10.55
CA LYS A 8 24.62 5.63 -11.17
C LYS A 8 25.41 4.70 -10.26
N ASP A 9 25.37 4.90 -8.95
CA ASP A 9 26.18 4.15 -7.99
C ASP A 9 25.27 3.35 -7.05
N VAL A 10 24.65 2.31 -7.61
CA VAL A 10 23.91 1.33 -6.78
C VAL A 10 24.93 0.48 -6.03
N GLN A 11 24.95 0.62 -4.71
CA GLN A 11 25.68 -0.28 -3.81
C GLN A 11 24.67 -0.99 -2.93
N LEU A 12 24.67 -2.33 -2.90
CA LEU A 12 23.75 -3.09 -2.06
C LEU A 12 24.14 -2.97 -0.58
N THR A 13 23.16 -2.98 0.33
CA THR A 13 23.43 -2.91 1.76
C THR A 13 23.98 -4.23 2.30
N GLU A 14 24.88 -4.16 3.29
CA GLU A 14 25.32 -5.33 4.07
C GLU A 14 24.34 -5.68 5.19
N ASN A 15 23.48 -4.73 5.59
CA ASN A 15 22.58 -4.86 6.73
C ASN A 15 21.16 -4.36 6.42
N TYR A 16 20.16 -5.18 6.73
CA TYR A 16 18.76 -4.78 6.67
C TYR A 16 17.88 -5.50 7.70
N GLN A 17 16.73 -4.90 7.98
CA GLN A 17 15.69 -5.47 8.82
C GLN A 17 14.54 -5.98 7.93
N GLY A 18 14.18 -7.26 8.08
CA GLY A 18 13.15 -7.90 7.26
C GLY A 18 11.74 -7.28 7.39
N SER A 19 11.43 -6.57 8.49
CA SER A 19 10.11 -5.95 8.71
C SER A 19 9.82 -4.77 7.77
N SER A 20 10.79 -3.85 7.62
CA SER A 20 10.67 -2.69 6.71
C SER A 20 10.52 -3.14 5.25
N TYR A 21 11.25 -4.19 4.88
CA TYR A 21 11.16 -4.82 3.57
C TYR A 21 9.75 -5.36 3.28
N LYS A 22 9.18 -6.17 4.19
CA LYS A 22 7.84 -6.76 4.01
C LYS A 22 6.77 -5.70 3.78
N ASN A 23 6.79 -4.62 4.58
CA ASN A 23 5.78 -3.58 4.50
C ASN A 23 5.86 -2.85 3.15
N ASN A 24 7.05 -2.42 2.72
CA ASN A 24 7.22 -1.73 1.44
C ASN A 24 6.85 -2.61 0.24
N LEU A 25 7.18 -3.91 0.27
CA LEU A 25 6.84 -4.82 -0.81
C LEU A 25 5.33 -5.08 -0.87
N ASN A 26 4.71 -5.26 0.28
CA ASN A 26 3.26 -5.38 0.38
C ASN A 26 2.55 -4.11 -0.12
N ASP A 27 3.03 -2.93 0.27
CA ASP A 27 2.49 -1.64 -0.19
C ASP A 27 2.67 -1.46 -1.70
N HIS A 28 3.80 -1.91 -2.27
CA HIS A 28 4.02 -1.92 -3.72
C HIS A 28 3.00 -2.82 -4.43
N ILE A 29 2.87 -4.08 -4.00
CA ILE A 29 1.92 -5.05 -4.58
C ILE A 29 0.49 -4.50 -4.51
N VAL A 30 0.09 -4.02 -3.33
CA VAL A 30 -1.23 -3.41 -3.12
C VAL A 30 -1.43 -2.20 -4.03
N SER A 31 -0.42 -1.35 -4.20
CA SER A 31 -0.54 -0.16 -5.06
C SER A 31 -0.74 -0.51 -6.53
N VAL A 32 -0.07 -1.55 -7.04
CA VAL A 32 -0.26 -2.04 -8.41
C VAL A 32 -1.69 -2.55 -8.61
N LEU A 33 -2.19 -3.37 -7.68
CA LEU A 33 -3.54 -3.92 -7.72
C LEU A 33 -4.62 -2.84 -7.61
N ASP A 34 -4.44 -1.90 -6.67
CA ASP A 34 -5.33 -0.77 -6.45
C ASP A 34 -5.43 0.12 -7.69
N TYR A 35 -4.29 0.40 -8.33
CA TYR A 35 -4.26 1.14 -9.58
C TYR A 35 -5.07 0.42 -10.66
N ALA A 36 -4.80 -0.86 -10.90
CA ALA A 36 -5.53 -1.63 -11.90
C ALA A 36 -7.04 -1.71 -11.59
N SER A 37 -7.41 -1.80 -10.31
CA SER A 37 -8.81 -1.84 -9.88
C SER A 37 -9.56 -0.53 -10.14
N MET A 38 -8.90 0.63 -9.98
CA MET A 38 -9.51 1.93 -10.28
C MET A 38 -9.93 2.05 -11.74
N HIS A 39 -9.20 1.39 -12.63
CA HIS A 39 -9.38 1.54 -14.07
C HIS A 39 -10.38 0.54 -14.66
N ASN A 40 -11.00 -0.32 -13.83
CA ASN A 40 -12.21 -1.16 -14.01
C ASN A 40 -12.36 -1.99 -15.31
N GLU A 41 -11.42 -1.87 -16.24
CA GLU A 41 -11.33 -2.57 -17.53
C GLU A 41 -10.51 -3.84 -17.43
N SER A 42 -9.69 -3.98 -16.37
CA SER A 42 -8.94 -5.19 -16.10
C SER A 42 -9.89 -6.38 -16.00
N LYS A 43 -9.81 -7.30 -16.98
CA LYS A 43 -10.52 -8.59 -16.93
C LYS A 43 -10.01 -9.45 -15.77
N ALA A 44 -8.75 -9.25 -15.37
CA ALA A 44 -8.10 -9.97 -14.29
C ALA A 44 -8.85 -9.82 -12.96
N LEU A 45 -9.32 -8.60 -12.64
CA LEU A 45 -9.92 -8.26 -11.34
C LEU A 45 -11.43 -8.55 -11.22
N LYS A 46 -12.02 -9.29 -12.17
CA LYS A 46 -13.47 -9.54 -12.22
C LYS A 46 -13.92 -10.85 -11.55
N SER A 47 -12.98 -11.70 -11.13
CA SER A 47 -13.33 -12.97 -10.47
C SER A 47 -13.68 -12.78 -8.99
N LYS A 48 -14.78 -13.42 -8.55
CA LYS A 48 -15.20 -13.43 -7.15
C LYS A 48 -14.22 -14.18 -6.24
N ASP A 49 -13.54 -15.19 -6.75
CA ASP A 49 -12.58 -16.02 -6.00
C ASP A 49 -11.13 -15.64 -6.27
N LEU A 50 -10.89 -14.40 -6.72
CA LEU A 50 -9.56 -14.00 -7.16
C LEU A 50 -8.57 -13.98 -5.96
N LYS A 51 -7.54 -14.82 -6.08
CA LYS A 51 -6.36 -14.81 -5.22
C LYS A 51 -5.24 -14.07 -5.91
N PHE A 52 -4.36 -13.46 -5.12
CA PHE A 52 -3.14 -12.90 -5.67
C PHE A 52 -2.25 -14.01 -6.22
N SER A 53 -1.69 -13.75 -7.40
CA SER A 53 -0.72 -14.61 -8.06
C SER A 53 0.32 -13.75 -8.76
N LYS A 54 1.50 -14.31 -9.04
CA LYS A 54 2.53 -13.64 -9.87
C LYS A 54 1.95 -13.29 -11.25
N GLN A 55 1.11 -14.17 -11.81
CA GLN A 55 0.39 -13.90 -13.05
C GLN A 55 -0.55 -12.67 -12.93
N LEU A 56 -1.39 -12.61 -11.88
CA LEU A 56 -2.30 -11.48 -11.68
C LEU A 56 -1.53 -10.16 -11.56
N TYR A 57 -0.39 -10.15 -10.87
CA TYR A 57 0.45 -8.96 -10.77
C TYR A 57 0.88 -8.46 -12.16
N TRP A 58 1.34 -9.35 -13.03
CA TRP A 58 1.74 -8.97 -14.40
C TRP A 58 0.56 -8.49 -15.23
N GLU A 59 -0.61 -9.14 -15.14
CA GLU A 59 -1.84 -8.68 -15.80
C GLU A 59 -2.26 -7.28 -15.32
N CYS A 60 -2.04 -6.95 -14.04
CA CYS A 60 -2.29 -5.61 -13.51
C CYS A 60 -1.26 -4.57 -13.99
N LEU A 61 0.00 -4.97 -14.17
CA LEU A 61 1.02 -4.12 -14.76
C LEU A 61 0.72 -3.80 -16.23
N ASP A 62 0.25 -4.77 -17.01
CA ASP A 62 -0.15 -4.55 -18.39
C ASP A 62 -1.22 -3.47 -18.50
N VAL A 63 -2.21 -3.47 -17.59
CA VAL A 63 -3.23 -2.41 -17.51
C VAL A 63 -2.60 -1.04 -17.23
N ILE A 64 -1.62 -0.97 -16.32
CA ILE A 64 -0.89 0.28 -16.04
C ILE A 64 -0.17 0.77 -17.30
N TYR A 65 0.52 -0.12 -18.01
CA TYR A 65 1.27 0.20 -19.22
C TYR A 65 0.36 0.64 -20.38
N GLU A 66 -0.76 -0.05 -20.58
CA GLU A 66 -1.75 0.28 -21.60
C GLU A 66 -2.36 1.67 -21.35
N LYS A 67 -2.76 1.94 -20.10
CA LYS A 67 -3.41 3.22 -19.74
C LYS A 67 -2.45 4.40 -19.75
N ASN A 68 -1.17 4.17 -19.46
CA ASN A 68 -0.18 5.22 -19.31
C ASN A 68 0.93 5.12 -20.35
N TYR A 69 0.60 4.69 -21.56
CA TYR A 69 1.58 4.47 -22.61
C TYR A 69 2.54 5.67 -22.78
N ILE A 70 3.83 5.43 -22.55
CA ILE A 70 4.88 6.45 -22.70
C ILE A 70 5.50 6.31 -24.08
N LYS A 71 5.26 7.31 -24.95
CA LYS A 71 5.93 7.38 -26.26
C LYS A 71 7.36 7.90 -26.09
N GLU A 72 8.32 6.98 -26.03
CA GLU A 72 9.74 7.30 -25.95
C GLU A 72 10.35 7.58 -27.34
N SER A 73 11.16 8.64 -27.46
CA SER A 73 12.00 8.86 -28.64
C SER A 73 13.14 7.83 -28.69
N GLU A 74 13.73 7.58 -29.86
CA GLU A 74 14.88 6.66 -29.99
C GLU A 74 16.07 7.07 -29.10
N ILE A 75 16.29 8.37 -28.95
CA ILE A 75 17.29 8.91 -28.02
C ILE A 75 16.96 8.51 -26.58
N GLN A 76 15.69 8.62 -26.17
CA GLN A 76 15.26 8.27 -24.82
C GLN A 76 15.34 6.75 -24.58
N LYS A 77 14.92 5.93 -25.56
CA LYS A 77 15.06 4.46 -25.50
C LYS A 77 16.52 4.05 -25.31
N SER A 78 17.43 4.63 -26.09
CA SER A 78 18.87 4.38 -25.97
C SER A 78 19.42 4.76 -24.60
N LYS A 79 19.02 5.93 -24.06
CA LYS A 79 19.38 6.35 -22.70
C LYS A 79 18.87 5.38 -21.64
N ASN A 80 17.61 4.97 -21.73
CA ASN A 80 16.98 4.05 -20.77
C ASN A 80 17.63 2.66 -20.83
N ARG A 81 18.01 2.18 -22.01
CA ARG A 81 18.76 0.92 -22.17
C ARG A 81 20.15 1.00 -21.52
N LYS A 82 20.90 2.08 -21.75
CA LYS A 82 22.20 2.29 -21.11
C LYS A 82 22.08 2.39 -19.60
N LEU A 83 21.08 3.10 -19.09
CA LEU A 83 20.81 3.19 -17.65
C LEU A 83 20.52 1.79 -17.06
N LYS A 84 19.62 1.03 -17.68
CA LYS A 84 19.31 -0.34 -17.27
C LYS A 84 20.59 -1.19 -17.20
N GLN A 85 21.39 -1.19 -18.27
CA GLN A 85 22.67 -1.93 -18.32
C GLN A 85 23.64 -1.53 -17.22
N ASN A 86 23.77 -0.23 -16.94
CA ASN A 86 24.63 0.26 -15.87
C ASN A 86 24.16 -0.25 -14.50
N ILE A 87 22.86 -0.27 -14.23
CA ILE A 87 22.30 -0.76 -12.97
C ILE A 87 22.60 -2.26 -12.79
N TYR A 88 22.40 -3.08 -13.84
CA TYR A 88 22.79 -4.50 -13.78
C TYR A 88 24.28 -4.64 -13.47
N LYS A 89 25.13 -3.89 -14.17
CA LYS A 89 26.58 -3.93 -13.95
C LYS A 89 26.92 -3.58 -12.49
N SER A 90 26.36 -2.50 -11.95
CA SER A 90 26.58 -2.10 -10.55
C SER A 90 26.08 -3.14 -9.56
N ILE A 91 24.92 -3.77 -9.81
CA ILE A 91 24.41 -4.86 -8.96
C ILE A 91 25.36 -6.07 -9.00
N ILE A 92 25.79 -6.50 -10.19
CA ILE A 92 26.69 -7.65 -10.36
C ILE A 92 28.05 -7.37 -9.71
N GLU A 93 28.63 -6.20 -9.94
CA GLU A 93 29.87 -5.75 -9.28
C GLU A 93 29.69 -5.71 -7.77
N SER A 94 28.53 -5.20 -7.30
CA SER A 94 28.21 -5.20 -5.88
C SER A 94 28.01 -6.61 -5.33
N LEU A 95 27.56 -7.61 -6.09
CA LEU A 95 27.42 -8.98 -5.59
C LEU A 95 28.75 -9.74 -5.57
N GLY A 96 29.70 -9.40 -6.44
CA GLY A 96 31.00 -10.05 -6.55
C GLY A 96 30.86 -11.57 -6.78
N ASP A 97 31.66 -12.36 -6.08
CA ASP A 97 31.69 -13.83 -6.18
C ASP A 97 30.36 -14.52 -5.79
N PHE A 98 29.44 -13.79 -5.15
CA PHE A 98 28.11 -14.31 -4.84
C PHE A 98 27.25 -14.43 -6.10
N PHE A 99 27.48 -13.60 -7.13
CA PHE A 99 26.70 -13.67 -8.35
C PHE A 99 27.05 -14.91 -9.17
N LYS A 100 26.03 -15.74 -9.41
CA LYS A 100 26.11 -16.91 -10.28
C LYS A 100 24.98 -16.83 -11.30
N MET A 101 25.32 -16.89 -12.59
CA MET A 101 24.34 -16.77 -13.67
C MET A 101 23.35 -17.94 -13.68
N GLU A 102 23.77 -19.09 -13.14
CA GLU A 102 22.97 -20.30 -13.05
C GLU A 102 21.96 -20.27 -11.88
N ASP A 103 22.08 -19.29 -10.98
CA ASP A 103 21.11 -19.08 -9.91
C ASP A 103 19.89 -18.32 -10.46
N ASN A 104 18.93 -19.09 -10.99
CA ASN A 104 17.69 -18.56 -11.56
C ASN A 104 16.94 -17.66 -10.58
N LEU A 105 16.95 -17.98 -9.29
CA LEU A 105 16.26 -17.20 -8.27
C LEU A 105 16.94 -15.83 -8.07
N LEU A 106 18.27 -15.79 -8.10
CA LEU A 106 19.03 -14.54 -8.05
C LEU A 106 18.73 -13.68 -9.28
N VAL A 107 18.79 -14.29 -10.46
CA VAL A 107 18.58 -13.62 -11.75
C VAL A 107 17.17 -13.03 -11.80
N GLU A 108 16.14 -13.80 -11.45
CA GLU A 108 14.76 -13.32 -11.37
C GLU A 108 14.60 -12.17 -10.37
N THR A 109 15.29 -12.22 -9.23
CA THR A 109 15.24 -11.17 -8.21
C THR A 109 15.87 -9.87 -8.71
N ILE A 110 17.00 -9.96 -9.41
CA ILE A 110 17.64 -8.81 -10.05
C ILE A 110 16.71 -8.25 -11.13
N ASP A 111 16.19 -9.09 -12.02
CA ASP A 111 15.32 -8.66 -13.13
C ASP A 111 14.05 -7.96 -12.64
N PHE A 112 13.41 -8.53 -11.62
CA PHE A 112 12.22 -7.96 -11.01
C PHE A 112 12.52 -6.59 -10.37
N THR A 113 13.61 -6.50 -9.62
CA THR A 113 14.05 -5.26 -8.94
C THR A 113 14.34 -4.16 -9.96
N VAL A 114 15.17 -4.48 -10.98
CA VAL A 114 15.59 -3.51 -11.99
C VAL A 114 14.42 -3.06 -12.84
N SER A 115 13.50 -3.96 -13.21
CA SER A 115 12.33 -3.61 -14.03
C SER A 115 11.41 -2.65 -13.28
N ASN A 116 11.05 -2.94 -12.03
CA ASN A 116 10.23 -2.03 -11.22
C ASN A 116 10.89 -0.68 -10.97
N TYR A 117 12.21 -0.68 -10.77
CA TYR A 117 12.97 0.57 -10.63
C TYR A 117 12.94 1.41 -11.92
N MET A 118 13.12 0.76 -13.08
CA MET A 118 13.04 1.43 -14.38
C MET A 118 11.63 1.95 -14.65
N ASP A 119 10.60 1.22 -14.25
CA ASP A 119 9.21 1.67 -14.36
C ASP A 119 8.97 2.89 -13.48
N ASN A 120 9.42 2.89 -12.22
CA ASN A 120 9.32 4.10 -11.40
C ASN A 120 10.00 5.29 -12.08
N TYR A 121 11.22 5.10 -12.62
CA TYR A 121 11.95 6.17 -13.30
C TYR A 121 11.20 6.73 -14.52
N LYS A 122 10.55 5.86 -15.31
CA LYS A 122 9.77 6.25 -16.49
C LYS A 122 8.46 6.94 -16.11
N TYR A 123 7.74 6.37 -15.14
CA TYR A 123 6.38 6.78 -14.79
C TYR A 123 6.33 7.88 -13.72
N GLN A 124 7.42 8.21 -13.03
CA GLN A 124 7.41 9.20 -11.92
C GLN A 124 6.80 10.57 -12.30
N ASN A 125 6.99 11.02 -13.53
CA ASN A 125 6.46 12.31 -13.99
C ASN A 125 5.04 12.21 -14.55
N VAL A 126 4.58 11.00 -14.88
CA VAL A 126 3.25 10.73 -15.46
C VAL A 126 2.26 10.37 -14.34
N LEU A 127 2.70 9.60 -13.36
CA LEU A 127 1.88 9.06 -12.27
C LEU A 127 2.14 9.76 -10.92
N VAL A 128 2.36 11.08 -10.92
CA VAL A 128 2.88 11.84 -9.76
C VAL A 128 2.15 11.54 -8.44
N ALA A 129 0.81 11.49 -8.44
CA ALA A 129 0.03 11.30 -7.21
C ALA A 129 -0.26 9.84 -6.84
N ASN A 130 -0.14 8.90 -7.79
CA ASN A 130 -0.54 7.49 -7.62
C ASN A 130 0.45 6.53 -8.29
N ASN A 131 1.76 6.82 -8.20
CA ASN A 131 2.78 5.97 -8.82
C ASN A 131 2.89 4.65 -8.05
N PRO A 132 2.46 3.51 -8.63
CA PRO A 132 2.45 2.22 -7.93
C PRO A 132 3.86 1.68 -7.67
N PHE A 133 4.87 2.20 -8.36
CA PHE A 133 6.27 1.80 -8.26
C PHE A 133 7.06 2.58 -7.18
N SER A 134 6.46 3.60 -6.56
CA SER A 134 7.13 4.45 -5.58
C SER A 134 7.65 3.65 -4.36
N PHE A 135 6.85 2.72 -3.84
CA PHE A 135 7.23 1.83 -2.74
C PHE A 135 8.33 0.83 -3.13
N ALA A 136 8.31 0.36 -4.38
CA ALA A 136 9.35 -0.51 -4.95
C ALA A 136 10.73 0.18 -4.92
N ASN A 137 10.76 1.49 -5.21
CA ASN A 137 11.97 2.29 -5.10
C ASN A 137 12.44 2.50 -3.67
N ASN A 138 11.54 2.53 -2.68
CA ASN A 138 11.97 2.59 -1.27
C ASN A 138 12.76 1.33 -0.88
N ILE A 139 12.45 0.17 -1.45
CA ILE A 139 13.19 -1.07 -1.20
C ILE A 139 14.59 -0.99 -1.83
N PHE A 140 14.67 -0.66 -3.11
CA PHE A 140 15.93 -0.73 -3.84
C PHE A 140 16.82 0.50 -3.65
N ILE A 141 16.27 1.71 -3.70
CA ILE A 141 17.08 2.95 -3.65
C ILE A 141 17.39 3.33 -2.20
N ASN A 142 16.39 3.35 -1.33
CA ASN A 142 16.60 3.80 0.03
C ASN A 142 17.24 2.71 0.90
N ASN A 143 16.80 1.46 0.74
CA ASN A 143 17.30 0.34 1.52
C ASN A 143 18.39 -0.47 0.81
N LYS A 144 18.66 -0.22 -0.48
CA LYS A 144 19.75 -0.89 -1.22
C LYS A 144 19.60 -2.42 -1.24
N LEU A 145 18.37 -2.89 -1.42
CA LEU A 145 17.99 -4.30 -1.43
C LEU A 145 17.42 -4.72 -2.78
N LEU A 146 17.82 -5.90 -3.23
CA LEU A 146 17.13 -6.63 -4.28
C LEU A 146 15.91 -7.33 -3.67
N TYR A 147 14.84 -7.44 -4.47
CA TYR A 147 13.60 -8.06 -4.04
C TYR A 147 12.86 -8.77 -5.16
N SER A 148 12.07 -9.76 -4.77
CA SER A 148 11.05 -10.42 -5.59
C SER A 148 9.99 -11.06 -4.69
N PHE A 149 8.96 -11.61 -5.30
CA PHE A 149 7.94 -12.39 -4.63
C PHE A 149 7.52 -13.58 -5.50
N THR A 150 6.92 -14.58 -4.87
CA THR A 150 6.37 -15.76 -5.53
C THR A 150 5.18 -16.29 -4.73
N ASP A 151 4.16 -16.74 -5.46
CA ASP A 151 2.97 -17.43 -4.97
C ASP A 151 3.11 -18.96 -5.04
N ASN A 152 4.20 -19.47 -5.63
CA ASN A 152 4.48 -20.89 -5.75
C ASN A 152 5.28 -21.41 -4.54
N LYS A 153 4.59 -22.07 -3.60
CA LYS A 153 5.19 -22.62 -2.38
C LYS A 153 6.37 -23.53 -2.62
N ASP A 154 6.40 -24.30 -3.69
CA ASP A 154 7.46 -25.28 -3.93
C ASP A 154 8.80 -24.59 -4.21
N GLU A 155 8.78 -23.44 -4.90
CA GLU A 155 9.97 -22.63 -5.22
C GLU A 155 10.70 -22.14 -3.97
N TYR A 156 10.00 -21.95 -2.86
CA TYR A 156 10.58 -21.43 -1.62
C TYR A 156 10.43 -22.37 -0.42
N SER A 157 9.75 -23.52 -0.59
CA SER A 157 9.46 -24.52 0.46
C SER A 157 10.70 -24.96 1.23
N HIS A 158 11.80 -25.19 0.51
CA HIS A 158 13.10 -25.62 1.03
C HIS A 158 13.78 -24.58 1.93
N LEU A 159 13.27 -23.36 1.95
CA LEU A 159 13.83 -22.23 2.67
C LEU A 159 12.92 -21.79 3.84
N LEU A 160 11.77 -22.44 4.02
CA LEU A 160 10.78 -22.12 5.05
C LEU A 160 11.05 -22.83 6.38
N LYS A 161 10.99 -22.07 7.48
CA LYS A 161 10.79 -22.67 8.81
C LYS A 161 9.30 -22.93 9.01
N PRO A 162 8.86 -24.16 9.34
CA PRO A 162 7.45 -24.47 9.55
C PRO A 162 6.89 -23.71 10.75
N ASN A 163 5.91 -22.84 10.51
CA ASN A 163 5.17 -22.17 11.57
C ASN A 163 3.98 -23.04 12.03
N LYS A 164 4.15 -23.72 13.16
CA LYS A 164 3.15 -24.68 13.69
C LYS A 164 1.84 -24.03 14.18
N LYS A 165 1.79 -22.69 14.33
CA LYS A 165 0.62 -21.95 14.85
C LYS A 165 -0.24 -21.31 13.76
N GLU A 166 0.14 -21.47 12.50
CA GLU A 166 -0.51 -20.81 11.39
C GLU A 166 -1.74 -21.61 10.91
N SER A 167 -2.88 -20.93 10.73
CA SER A 167 -4.11 -21.58 10.25
C SER A 167 -3.97 -22.05 8.79
N GLU A 168 -4.75 -23.05 8.39
CA GLU A 168 -4.70 -23.55 7.00
C GLU A 168 -5.06 -22.47 5.99
N LEU A 169 -6.04 -21.62 6.32
CA LEU A 169 -6.41 -20.49 5.48
C LEU A 169 -5.24 -19.50 5.35
N SER A 170 -4.55 -19.18 6.45
CA SER A 170 -3.35 -18.32 6.40
C SER A 170 -2.28 -18.88 5.49
N LYS A 171 -1.95 -20.16 5.64
CA LYS A 171 -0.96 -20.83 4.78
C LYS A 171 -1.32 -20.73 3.31
N ASN A 172 -2.61 -20.77 2.97
CA ASN A 172 -3.08 -20.69 1.58
C ASN A 172 -3.17 -19.26 1.04
N LEU A 173 -3.03 -18.25 1.90
CA LEU A 173 -3.11 -16.82 1.57
C LEU A 173 -1.77 -16.12 1.85
N THR A 174 -0.66 -16.85 1.88
CA THR A 174 0.68 -16.28 2.07
C THR A 174 1.44 -16.24 0.76
N ILE A 175 2.02 -15.07 0.48
CA ILE A 175 2.91 -14.86 -0.66
C ILE A 175 4.35 -14.91 -0.12
N GLY A 176 5.18 -15.76 -0.71
CA GLY A 176 6.61 -15.83 -0.43
C GLY A 176 7.28 -14.56 -0.94
N VAL A 177 8.09 -13.93 -0.10
CA VAL A 177 8.84 -12.74 -0.46
C VAL A 177 10.33 -12.97 -0.22
N LEU A 178 11.14 -12.53 -1.17
CA LEU A 178 12.58 -12.75 -1.20
C LEU A 178 13.33 -11.43 -1.22
N GLY A 179 14.25 -11.26 -0.26
CA GLY A 179 15.10 -10.09 -0.14
C GLY A 179 16.58 -10.46 -0.16
N LYS A 180 17.40 -9.66 -0.85
CA LYS A 180 18.85 -9.89 -0.93
C LYS A 180 19.63 -8.55 -0.85
N GLY A 181 20.66 -8.54 0.00
CA GLY A 181 21.66 -7.47 0.08
C GLY A 181 23.03 -7.93 -0.44
N HIS A 182 24.08 -7.14 -0.21
CA HIS A 182 25.45 -7.44 -0.65
C HIS A 182 26.01 -8.74 -0.05
N ARG A 183 25.92 -8.91 1.28
CA ARG A 183 26.62 -9.98 2.03
C ARG A 183 25.75 -10.89 2.89
N LYS A 184 24.45 -10.65 2.98
CA LYS A 184 23.53 -11.56 3.68
C LYS A 184 22.79 -12.40 2.65
N ASP A 185 22.70 -13.70 2.90
CA ASP A 185 22.00 -14.70 2.09
C ASP A 185 20.57 -14.27 1.73
N TYR A 186 19.89 -15.05 0.91
CA TYR A 186 18.46 -14.90 0.73
C TYR A 186 17.76 -14.81 2.09
N SER A 187 17.15 -13.67 2.38
CA SER A 187 16.13 -13.65 3.43
C SER A 187 14.78 -13.86 2.79
N GLN A 188 13.95 -14.54 3.56
CA GLN A 188 12.59 -14.75 3.18
C GLN A 188 11.65 -14.34 4.26
N ALA A 189 10.48 -14.00 3.78
CA ALA A 189 9.35 -13.73 4.61
C ALA A 189 8.09 -14.12 3.86
N TYR A 190 6.99 -13.92 4.55
CA TYR A 190 5.68 -13.99 3.96
C TYR A 190 4.95 -12.70 4.23
N ILE A 191 4.16 -12.31 3.26
CA ILE A 191 3.13 -11.29 3.41
C ILE A 191 1.78 -11.94 3.18
N LYS A 192 0.75 -11.35 3.78
CA LYS A 192 -0.63 -11.79 3.57
C LYS A 192 -1.08 -11.35 2.19
N ASP A 193 -1.84 -12.20 1.53
CA ASP A 193 -2.60 -11.85 0.33
C ASP A 193 -3.78 -10.94 0.73
N ILE A 194 -3.46 -9.64 0.88
CA ILE A 194 -4.45 -8.60 1.21
C ILE A 194 -5.56 -8.55 0.16
N TYR A 195 -5.25 -8.88 -1.09
CA TYR A 195 -6.21 -8.83 -2.17
C TYR A 195 -7.26 -9.95 -2.05
N ALA A 196 -6.83 -11.19 -1.78
CA ALA A 196 -7.75 -12.27 -1.46
C ALA A 196 -8.58 -11.96 -0.21
N LEU A 197 -7.98 -11.35 0.83
CA LEU A 197 -8.73 -10.94 2.03
C LEU A 197 -9.80 -9.87 1.73
N ARG A 198 -9.54 -8.97 0.78
CA ARG A 198 -10.52 -7.99 0.30
C ARG A 198 -11.64 -8.66 -0.48
N ASN A 199 -11.34 -9.60 -1.37
CA ASN A 199 -12.36 -10.35 -2.10
C ASN A 199 -13.20 -11.23 -1.18
N LEU A 200 -12.58 -11.86 -0.19
CA LEU A 200 -13.28 -12.57 0.86
C LEU A 200 -14.30 -11.68 1.57
N LEU A 201 -13.94 -10.42 1.89
CA LEU A 201 -14.90 -9.45 2.44
C LEU A 201 -16.02 -9.13 1.45
N ILE A 202 -15.71 -8.89 0.18
CA ILE A 202 -16.73 -8.64 -0.85
C ILE A 202 -17.70 -9.83 -0.93
N ASN A 203 -17.20 -11.05 -0.97
CA ASN A 203 -18.01 -12.27 -1.04
C ASN A 203 -18.89 -12.43 0.20
N LEU A 204 -18.32 -12.21 1.40
CA LEU A 204 -19.08 -12.23 2.65
C LEU A 204 -20.25 -11.23 2.63
N LEU A 205 -20.04 -10.03 2.09
CA LEU A 205 -21.09 -9.02 1.94
C LEU A 205 -22.11 -9.40 0.85
N ASP A 206 -21.64 -9.97 -0.25
CA ASP A 206 -22.45 -10.35 -1.41
C ASP A 206 -23.38 -11.53 -1.10
N GLU A 207 -22.83 -12.62 -0.57
CA GLU A 207 -23.54 -13.87 -0.23
C GLU A 207 -24.64 -13.63 0.82
N LYS A 208 -24.35 -12.81 1.83
CA LYS A 208 -25.29 -12.46 2.90
C LYS A 208 -26.22 -11.30 2.54
N LYS A 209 -26.13 -10.79 1.30
CA LYS A 209 -26.94 -9.67 0.78
C LYS A 209 -26.92 -8.46 1.72
N HIS A 210 -25.72 -8.08 2.18
CA HIS A 210 -25.54 -6.89 3.01
C HIS A 210 -25.59 -5.63 2.12
N ASP A 211 -26.75 -4.98 2.07
CA ASP A 211 -27.02 -3.70 1.39
C ASP A 211 -27.13 -2.53 2.40
N CYS A 212 -27.48 -1.33 1.94
CA CYS A 212 -27.62 -0.16 2.82
C CYS A 212 -28.67 -0.33 3.93
N ARG A 213 -29.67 -1.22 3.74
CA ARG A 213 -30.75 -1.50 4.69
C ARG A 213 -30.34 -2.59 5.69
N ASN A 214 -29.45 -3.50 5.29
CA ASN A 214 -28.89 -4.56 6.12
C ASN A 214 -27.34 -4.50 6.21
N PRO A 215 -26.77 -3.43 6.78
CA PRO A 215 -25.33 -3.28 6.89
C PRO A 215 -24.75 -4.12 8.04
N ILE A 216 -23.50 -4.55 7.89
CA ILE A 216 -22.78 -5.32 8.91
C ILE A 216 -21.88 -4.42 9.76
N LYS A 217 -21.92 -4.59 11.09
CA LYS A 217 -21.05 -3.82 12.00
C LYS A 217 -19.60 -4.26 11.86
N ILE A 218 -18.67 -3.36 12.19
CA ILE A 218 -17.23 -3.69 12.20
C ILE A 218 -16.92 -4.85 13.16
N SER A 219 -17.59 -4.93 14.31
CA SER A 219 -17.43 -6.01 15.28
C SER A 219 -17.80 -7.36 14.69
N ASP A 220 -18.88 -7.41 13.91
CA ASP A 220 -19.37 -8.63 13.28
C ASP A 220 -18.50 -9.02 12.08
N LEU A 221 -17.96 -8.04 11.36
CA LEU A 221 -16.91 -8.27 10.35
C LEU A 221 -15.67 -8.90 10.97
N ASN A 222 -15.14 -8.31 12.04
CA ASN A 222 -13.97 -8.83 12.72
C ASN A 222 -14.22 -10.26 13.19
N LYS A 223 -15.41 -10.52 13.78
CA LYS A 223 -15.83 -11.86 14.17
C LYS A 223 -15.84 -12.83 12.98
N ASN A 224 -16.42 -12.46 11.84
CA ASN A 224 -16.40 -13.34 10.65
C ASN A 224 -14.97 -13.71 10.23
N PHE A 225 -14.01 -12.76 10.26
CA PHE A 225 -12.61 -13.08 9.99
C PHE A 225 -12.00 -14.04 11.02
N ARG A 226 -12.40 -13.95 12.30
CA ARG A 226 -11.98 -14.90 13.35
C ARG A 226 -12.58 -16.28 13.15
N ASP A 227 -13.86 -16.35 12.79
CA ASP A 227 -14.59 -17.60 12.55
C ASP A 227 -14.02 -18.35 11.34
N LEU A 228 -13.36 -17.64 10.41
CA LEU A 228 -12.58 -18.22 9.30
C LEU A 228 -11.18 -18.72 9.72
N GLY A 229 -10.85 -18.68 11.00
CA GLY A 229 -9.59 -19.16 11.54
C GLY A 229 -8.41 -18.20 11.37
N ILE A 230 -8.64 -16.89 11.18
CA ILE A 230 -7.56 -15.90 11.11
C ILE A 230 -7.38 -15.25 12.51
N PRO A 231 -6.33 -15.60 13.28
CA PRO A 231 -6.15 -15.07 14.63
C PRO A 231 -5.72 -13.59 14.62
N GLU A 232 -5.94 -12.91 15.75
CA GLU A 232 -5.61 -11.48 15.90
C GLU A 232 -4.12 -11.19 15.74
N SER A 233 -3.26 -12.13 16.15
CA SER A 233 -1.81 -12.06 15.95
C SER A 233 -1.39 -11.99 14.48
N GLU A 234 -2.24 -12.47 13.57
CA GLU A 234 -1.96 -12.49 12.13
C GLU A 234 -2.62 -11.33 11.39
N LEU A 235 -3.80 -10.88 11.85
CA LEU A 235 -4.55 -9.79 11.25
C LEU A 235 -5.33 -9.05 12.34
N THR A 236 -4.80 -7.94 12.83
CA THR A 236 -5.45 -7.16 13.89
C THR A 236 -6.73 -6.49 13.38
N ASP A 237 -7.64 -6.15 14.29
CA ASP A 237 -8.87 -5.42 13.97
C ASP A 237 -8.58 -4.06 13.29
N SER A 238 -7.48 -3.41 13.69
CA SER A 238 -6.99 -2.19 13.04
C SER A 238 -6.57 -2.46 11.60
N ASN A 239 -5.88 -3.58 11.33
CA ASN A 239 -5.47 -3.97 9.99
C ASN A 239 -6.65 -4.40 9.12
N ILE A 240 -7.68 -5.06 9.68
CA ILE A 240 -8.94 -5.33 8.94
C ILE A 240 -9.53 -4.00 8.44
N LYS A 241 -9.62 -3.00 9.32
CA LYS A 241 -10.12 -1.68 8.95
C LYS A 241 -9.22 -1.01 7.90
N ASN A 242 -7.92 -0.93 8.14
CA ASN A 242 -7.01 -0.11 7.34
C ASN A 242 -6.61 -0.75 6.00
N TRP A 243 -6.41 -2.07 5.97
CA TRP A 243 -5.89 -2.79 4.81
C TRP A 243 -6.99 -3.41 3.94
N ILE A 244 -8.16 -3.70 4.52
CA ILE A 244 -9.26 -4.37 3.83
C ILE A 244 -10.41 -3.41 3.59
N VAL A 245 -10.99 -2.83 4.65
CA VAL A 245 -12.20 -2.02 4.56
C VAL A 245 -11.95 -0.67 3.86
N GLN A 246 -10.98 0.12 4.32
CA GLN A 246 -10.75 1.47 3.78
C GLN A 246 -10.43 1.49 2.28
N PRO A 247 -9.57 0.60 1.75
CA PRO A 247 -9.31 0.53 0.31
C PRO A 247 -10.59 0.23 -0.47
N LEU A 248 -11.37 -0.77 -0.06
CA LEU A 248 -12.64 -1.10 -0.74
C LEU A 248 -13.65 0.04 -0.73
N LYS A 249 -13.65 0.87 0.33
CA LYS A 249 -14.45 2.11 0.38
C LYS A 249 -13.95 3.18 -0.58
N ARG A 250 -12.62 3.37 -0.67
CA ARG A 250 -12.00 4.36 -1.57
C ARG A 250 -12.36 4.07 -3.03
N PHE A 251 -12.48 2.80 -3.41
CA PHE A 251 -12.86 2.37 -4.77
C PHE A 251 -14.37 2.16 -4.95
N THR A 252 -15.20 2.66 -4.02
CA THR A 252 -16.67 2.56 -4.06
C THR A 252 -17.19 1.13 -4.28
N LYS A 253 -16.44 0.11 -3.88
CA LYS A 253 -16.90 -1.30 -3.93
C LYS A 253 -17.81 -1.61 -2.74
N ILE A 254 -17.52 -0.99 -1.60
CA ILE A 254 -18.35 -1.07 -0.39
C ILE A 254 -18.69 0.32 0.12
N GLY A 255 -19.88 0.44 0.70
CA GLY A 255 -20.38 1.63 1.36
C GLY A 255 -20.32 1.52 2.88
N SER A 256 -20.67 2.60 3.56
CA SER A 256 -20.90 2.57 5.00
C SER A 256 -21.93 3.59 5.41
N ASN A 257 -22.75 3.26 6.40
CA ASN A 257 -23.66 4.19 7.06
C ASN A 257 -23.42 4.19 8.58
N LYS A 258 -24.36 4.75 9.35
CA LYS A 258 -24.27 4.77 10.83
C LYS A 258 -24.34 3.37 11.47
N TYR A 259 -24.86 2.38 10.76
CA TYR A 259 -25.11 1.04 11.28
C TYR A 259 -24.02 0.04 10.89
N GLY A 260 -23.29 0.25 9.78
CA GLY A 260 -22.23 -0.65 9.37
C GLY A 260 -21.73 -0.44 7.94
N TYR A 261 -21.17 -1.50 7.36
CA TYR A 261 -20.66 -1.58 5.99
C TYR A 261 -21.56 -2.47 5.14
N PHE A 262 -21.57 -2.24 3.83
CA PHE A 262 -22.41 -2.96 2.88
C PHE A 262 -21.80 -2.92 1.48
N ILE A 263 -22.20 -3.83 0.58
CA ILE A 263 -21.75 -3.80 -0.82
C ILE A 263 -22.59 -2.79 -1.61
N ILE A 264 -21.95 -1.99 -2.47
CA ILE A 264 -22.68 -1.03 -3.33
C ILE A 264 -23.09 -1.74 -4.62
N LYS A 265 -24.38 -1.93 -4.83
CA LYS A 265 -24.94 -2.53 -6.05
C LYS A 265 -25.96 -1.65 -6.74
N THR A 266 -26.61 -0.77 -5.98
CA THR A 266 -27.70 0.08 -6.44
C THR A 266 -27.37 1.56 -6.27
N GLU A 267 -28.15 2.42 -6.92
CA GLU A 267 -28.08 3.87 -6.69
C GLU A 267 -28.44 4.25 -5.24
N GLU A 268 -29.36 3.51 -4.62
CA GLU A 268 -29.74 3.70 -3.20
C GLU A 268 -28.54 3.44 -2.26
N ASP A 269 -27.79 2.35 -2.51
CA ASP A 269 -26.58 2.05 -1.75
C ASP A 269 -25.53 3.17 -1.87
N LEU A 270 -25.34 3.66 -3.10
CA LEU A 270 -24.39 4.73 -3.38
C LEU A 270 -24.80 6.03 -2.69
N PHE A 271 -26.08 6.38 -2.77
CA PHE A 271 -26.65 7.57 -2.12
C PHE A 271 -26.45 7.53 -0.61
N GLU A 272 -26.79 6.41 0.05
CA GLU A 272 -26.65 6.28 1.50
C GLU A 272 -25.20 6.32 1.97
N SER A 273 -24.30 5.70 1.19
CA SER A 273 -22.86 5.81 1.44
C SER A 273 -22.42 7.29 1.39
N TYR A 274 -22.81 8.02 0.34
CA TYR A 274 -22.48 9.43 0.19
C TYR A 274 -23.08 10.30 1.30
N GLU A 275 -24.36 10.10 1.64
CA GLU A 275 -25.04 10.86 2.69
C GLU A 275 -24.36 10.67 4.05
N SER A 276 -23.92 9.44 4.36
CA SER A 276 -23.13 9.17 5.57
C SER A 276 -21.81 9.96 5.60
N HIS A 277 -21.10 10.00 4.47
CA HIS A 277 -19.86 10.76 4.33
C HIS A 277 -20.10 12.28 4.45
N TYR A 278 -21.17 12.79 3.82
CA TYR A 278 -21.56 14.19 3.89
C TYR A 278 -21.96 14.62 5.31
N LYS A 279 -22.74 13.80 6.03
CA LYS A 279 -23.10 14.07 7.44
C LYS A 279 -21.86 14.12 8.35
N LYS A 280 -20.87 13.24 8.11
CA LYS A 280 -19.58 13.29 8.83
C LYS A 280 -18.82 14.58 8.55
N PHE A 281 -18.77 15.01 7.29
CA PHE A 281 -18.16 16.28 6.92
C PHE A 281 -18.84 17.47 7.60
N LEU A 282 -20.17 17.53 7.60
CA LEU A 282 -20.92 18.57 8.31
C LEU A 282 -20.62 18.57 9.82
N GLY A 283 -20.51 17.40 10.44
CA GLY A 283 -20.11 17.27 11.85
C GLY A 283 -18.71 17.82 12.11
N LEU A 284 -17.73 17.47 11.27
CA LEU A 284 -16.37 18.00 11.34
C LEU A 284 -16.35 19.52 11.18
N TYR A 285 -17.09 20.05 10.19
CA TYR A 285 -17.20 21.49 9.95
C TYR A 285 -17.77 22.22 11.16
N LYS A 286 -18.86 21.72 11.76
CA LYS A 286 -19.43 22.30 13.00
C LYS A 286 -18.43 22.30 14.16
N THR A 287 -17.69 21.21 14.33
CA THR A 287 -16.63 21.12 15.35
C THR A 287 -15.54 22.16 15.11
N LEU A 288 -15.09 22.32 13.86
CA LEU A 288 -14.10 23.34 13.48
C LEU A 288 -14.62 24.76 13.75
N GLU A 289 -15.86 25.07 13.37
CA GLU A 289 -16.47 26.37 13.63
C GLU A 289 -16.58 26.67 15.14
N ARG A 290 -16.94 25.66 15.94
CA ARG A 290 -16.94 25.78 17.41
C ARG A 290 -15.55 26.07 17.97
N HIS A 291 -14.51 25.38 17.48
CA HIS A 291 -13.14 25.66 17.87
C HIS A 291 -12.68 27.05 17.45
N LYS A 292 -13.03 27.52 16.25
CA LYS A 292 -12.76 28.89 15.80
C LYS A 292 -13.44 29.92 16.70
N TYR A 293 -14.69 29.69 17.07
CA TYR A 293 -15.42 30.55 18.01
C TYR A 293 -14.72 30.62 19.37
N PHE A 294 -14.38 29.47 19.95
CA PHE A 294 -13.63 29.44 21.22
C PHE A 294 -12.26 30.11 21.13
N ALA A 295 -11.53 29.91 20.03
CA ALA A 295 -10.24 30.57 19.83
C ALA A 295 -10.38 32.10 19.74
N LYS A 296 -11.46 32.60 19.10
CA LYS A 296 -11.77 34.04 19.10
C LYS A 296 -12.07 34.54 20.51
N SER A 297 -12.94 33.86 21.25
CA SER A 297 -13.28 34.21 22.64
C SER A 297 -12.06 34.16 23.56
N PHE A 298 -11.15 33.21 23.36
CA PHE A 298 -9.92 33.09 24.13
C PHE A 298 -8.92 34.22 23.80
N ASN A 299 -8.77 34.58 22.52
CA ASN A 299 -7.95 35.72 22.10
C ASN A 299 -8.53 37.07 22.57
N GLU A 300 -9.85 37.22 22.56
CA GLU A 300 -10.55 38.39 23.10
C GLU A 300 -10.37 38.49 24.62
N TYR A 301 -10.47 37.36 25.32
CA TYR A 301 -10.18 37.29 26.76
C TYR A 301 -8.73 37.65 27.09
N GLN A 302 -7.75 37.16 26.31
CA GLN A 302 -6.34 37.54 26.47
C GLN A 302 -6.09 39.03 26.21
N LYS A 303 -6.76 39.64 25.22
CA LYS A 303 -6.70 41.08 24.98
C LYS A 303 -7.29 41.86 26.15
N TYR A 304 -8.40 41.38 26.71
CA TYR A 304 -9.06 41.99 27.87
C TYR A 304 -8.21 41.90 29.14
N THR A 305 -7.60 40.74 29.43
CA THR A 305 -6.68 40.59 30.57
C THR A 305 -5.40 41.39 30.40
N LYS A 306 -4.86 41.50 29.18
CA LYS A 306 -3.72 42.37 28.89
C LYS A 306 -4.06 43.85 29.11
N HIS A 307 -5.25 44.29 28.68
CA HIS A 307 -5.75 45.64 28.98
C HIS A 307 -5.90 45.88 30.49
N LEU A 308 -6.46 44.92 31.24
CA LEU A 308 -6.58 45.01 32.69
C LEU A 308 -5.24 45.03 33.44
N SER A 309 -4.21 44.35 32.91
CA SER A 309 -2.86 44.39 33.49
C SER A 309 -2.14 45.71 33.22
N ILE A 310 -2.45 46.38 32.11
CA ILE A 310 -1.91 47.71 31.79
C ILE A 310 -2.59 48.76 32.69
N THR A 311 -3.93 48.74 32.79
CA THR A 311 -4.65 49.70 33.65
C THR A 311 -4.40 49.51 35.14
N LYS A 312 -4.01 48.31 35.60
CA LYS A 312 -3.56 48.14 37.00
C LYS A 312 -2.21 48.78 37.28
N ASN A 313 -1.30 48.88 36.31
CA ASN A 313 -0.02 49.55 36.53
C ASN A 313 -0.15 51.07 36.47
N ASP A 314 -1.10 51.60 35.69
CA ASP A 314 -1.33 53.04 35.59
C ASP A 314 -2.11 53.65 36.78
N ILE A 315 -2.68 52.82 37.66
CA ILE A 315 -3.43 53.27 38.87
C ILE A 315 -2.53 53.34 40.12
N PHE A 316 -1.30 52.81 40.08
CA PHE A 316 -0.36 52.84 41.20
C PHE A 316 0.82 53.82 41.04
N GLU A 317 0.77 54.75 40.07
CA GLU A 317 1.72 55.87 39.94
C GLU A 317 1.07 57.23 40.25
N ILE A 318 0.18 57.28 41.25
CA ILE A 318 -0.22 58.53 41.92
C ILE A 318 -0.15 58.29 43.42
N ASP A 319 1.09 58.23 43.95
CA ASP A 319 1.64 59.11 44.99
C ASP A 319 3.09 58.71 45.32
#